data_AF-A0A660SZ78-F1
#
_entry.id   AF-A0A660SZ78-F1
#
_cell.length_a   1.000
_cell.length_b   1.000
_cell.length_c   1.000
_cell.angle_alpha   90.00
_cell.angle_beta   90.00
_cell.angle_gamma   90.00
#
_symmetry.space_group_name_H-M   'P 1'
#
loop_
_entity.id
_entity.type
_entity.pdbx_description
1 polymer ?
#
loop_
_entity_poly.entity_id
_entity_poly.type
_entity_poly.pdbx_seq_one_letter_code
_entity_poly.pdbx_strand_id
1 'polypeptide(L)'
;MDTIKVQELPFTIGNRKYLGSKKSIKTWIMDTIINSSGIPSSFLDGFCGTGTVSGEALSRGTENITAVDNLRVNTTILQAFYHCRTNEREIDELIAYLNSLKPYSGYITGHFADTYFTEDNCRLMDAVRDEIENLFRAGEINSGLHTYLKASFVLSADRVANTIGQYDAYLKHIGSPVVENGKHLVDMRVYS
;
A
#
# COMPACT_ATOMS: atom_id res chain seq x y z
N MET A 1 20.04 -25.56 -1.72
CA MET A 1 18.72 -25.17 -1.19
C MET A 1 18.86 -23.71 -0.82
N ASP A 2 18.59 -22.83 -1.78
CA ASP A 2 18.73 -21.40 -1.56
C ASP A 2 17.54 -20.94 -0.73
N THR A 3 17.82 -20.64 0.53
CA THR A 3 16.91 -19.93 1.43
C THR A 3 16.59 -18.58 0.80
N ILE A 4 15.38 -18.46 0.27
CA ILE A 4 14.79 -17.17 -0.08
C ILE A 4 14.75 -16.37 1.23
N LYS A 5 15.73 -15.49 1.43
CA LYS A 5 15.63 -14.45 2.45
C LYS A 5 14.40 -13.64 2.09
N VAL A 6 13.40 -13.67 2.95
CA VAL A 6 12.29 -12.72 2.88
C VAL A 6 12.92 -11.35 3.08
N GLN A 7 13.06 -10.58 2.00
CA GLN A 7 13.50 -9.20 2.05
C GLN A 7 12.51 -8.40 2.87
N GLU A 8 13.03 -7.52 3.74
CA GLU A 8 12.22 -6.46 4.33
C GLU A 8 11.86 -5.49 3.21
N LEU A 9 10.72 -5.73 2.58
CA LEU A 9 10.05 -4.72 1.78
C LEU A 9 9.87 -3.47 2.68
N PRO A 10 10.04 -2.24 2.17
CA PRO A 10 9.80 -1.00 2.94
C PRO A 10 8.34 -0.89 3.44
N PHE A 11 7.48 -1.81 2.99
CA PHE A 11 6.10 -1.98 3.40
C PHE A 11 5.89 -3.42 3.87
N THR A 12 5.10 -3.61 4.93
CA THR A 12 4.48 -4.90 5.23
C THR A 12 3.05 -4.91 4.68
N ILE A 13 2.47 -6.09 4.43
CA ILE A 13 1.05 -6.23 4.02
C ILE A 13 0.07 -5.49 4.96
N GLY A 14 0.48 -5.25 6.20
CA GLY A 14 -0.28 -4.53 7.23
C GLY A 14 0.07 -3.05 7.39
N ASN A 15 0.88 -2.46 6.50
CA ASN A 15 1.28 -1.05 6.52
C ASN A 15 0.33 -0.16 5.70
N ARG A 16 -0.97 -0.24 5.97
CA ARG A 16 -1.96 0.74 5.49
C ARG A 16 -3.15 0.83 6.42
N LYS A 17 -3.79 1.99 6.47
CA LYS A 17 -5.04 2.20 7.22
C LYS A 17 -6.15 1.40 6.51
N TYR A 18 -6.81 0.50 7.23
CA TYR A 18 -7.88 -0.31 6.66
C TYR A 18 -8.97 -0.58 7.69
N LEU A 19 -10.18 -0.10 7.40
CA LEU A 19 -11.32 -0.26 8.29
C LEU A 19 -11.64 -1.75 8.48
N GLY A 20 -11.81 -2.16 9.73
CA GLY A 20 -12.10 -3.56 10.07
C GLY A 20 -10.90 -4.50 9.91
N SER A 21 -9.68 -3.97 9.74
CA SER A 21 -8.44 -4.75 9.71
C SER A 21 -8.35 -5.69 10.92
N LYS A 22 -8.04 -6.96 10.67
CA LYS A 22 -7.90 -7.99 11.70
C LYS A 22 -6.47 -8.10 12.23
N LYS A 23 -5.63 -7.09 11.99
CA LYS A 23 -4.21 -7.08 12.40
C LYS A 23 -3.99 -7.44 13.87
N SER A 24 -4.85 -6.97 14.78
CA SER A 24 -4.74 -7.24 16.22
C SER A 24 -5.21 -8.64 16.65
N ILE A 25 -6.08 -9.29 15.87
CA ILE A 25 -6.69 -10.59 16.25
C ILE A 25 -6.32 -11.74 15.31
N LYS A 26 -5.49 -11.50 14.29
CA LYS A 26 -5.10 -12.49 13.28
C LYS A 26 -4.54 -13.79 13.88
N THR A 27 -3.73 -13.68 14.94
CA THR A 27 -3.13 -14.83 15.62
C THR A 27 -4.20 -15.65 16.32
N TRP A 28 -5.14 -15.01 17.03
CA TRP A 28 -6.27 -15.70 17.66
C TRP A 28 -7.14 -16.44 16.63
N ILE A 29 -7.39 -15.83 15.46
CA ILE A 29 -8.14 -16.45 14.36
C ILE A 29 -7.42 -17.73 13.91
N MET A 30 -6.12 -17.63 13.60
CA MET A 30 -5.36 -18.77 13.10
C MET A 30 -5.15 -19.86 14.15
N ASP A 31 -4.95 -19.50 15.41
CA ASP A 31 -4.85 -20.47 16.51
C ASP A 31 -6.16 -21.25 16.66
N THR A 32 -7.30 -20.57 16.58
CA THR A 32 -8.63 -21.20 16.66
C THR A 32 -8.83 -22.21 15.54
N ILE A 33 -8.45 -21.86 14.30
CA ILE A 33 -8.53 -22.76 13.14
C ILE A 33 -7.59 -23.95 13.34
N ILE A 34 -6.31 -23.70 13.62
CA ILE A 34 -5.28 -24.74 13.72
C ILE A 34 -5.57 -25.72 14.86
N ASN A 35 -6.05 -25.24 16.01
CA ASN A 35 -6.42 -26.10 17.14
C ASN A 35 -7.63 -26.98 16.83
N SER A 36 -8.50 -26.55 15.91
CA SER A 36 -9.72 -27.28 15.53
C SER A 36 -9.50 -28.26 14.38
N SER A 37 -8.61 -27.94 13.44
CA SER A 37 -8.47 -28.69 12.17
C SER A 37 -7.03 -29.09 11.82
N GLY A 38 -6.03 -28.72 12.63
CA GLY A 38 -4.64 -28.73 12.21
C GLY A 38 -4.33 -27.60 11.21
N ILE A 39 -3.08 -27.54 10.74
CA ILE A 39 -2.66 -26.58 9.72
C ILE A 39 -3.35 -26.93 8.40
N PRO A 40 -4.15 -26.02 7.81
CA PRO A 40 -4.85 -26.30 6.57
C PRO A 40 -3.86 -26.33 5.39
N SER A 41 -4.08 -27.25 4.44
CA SER A 41 -3.34 -27.24 3.15
C SER A 41 -3.83 -26.14 2.20
N SER A 42 -5.06 -25.67 2.38
CA SER A 42 -5.65 -24.57 1.61
C SER A 42 -6.50 -23.64 2.49
N PHE A 43 -6.42 -22.33 2.26
CA PHE A 43 -7.18 -21.31 2.98
C PHE A 43 -7.82 -20.31 2.02
N LEU A 44 -9.13 -20.09 2.17
CA LEU A 44 -9.90 -19.08 1.43
C LEU A 44 -10.13 -17.87 2.33
N ASP A 45 -9.49 -16.76 2.01
CA ASP A 45 -9.74 -15.45 2.61
C ASP A 45 -10.71 -14.67 1.70
N GLY A 46 -12.01 -14.90 1.88
CA GLY A 46 -13.07 -14.39 1.01
C GLY A 46 -13.26 -12.87 1.01
N PHE A 47 -12.67 -12.18 1.99
CA PHE A 47 -12.73 -10.72 2.16
C PHE A 47 -11.38 -10.22 2.70
N CYS A 48 -10.34 -10.40 1.90
CA CYS A 48 -8.97 -10.36 2.41
C CYS A 48 -8.54 -8.99 2.95
N GLY A 49 -9.08 -7.89 2.40
CA GLY A 49 -8.71 -6.54 2.82
C GLY A 49 -7.20 -6.31 2.69
N THR A 50 -6.52 -6.01 3.78
CA THR A 50 -5.04 -5.92 3.84
C THR A 50 -4.32 -7.26 3.65
N GLY A 51 -5.04 -8.38 3.68
CA GLY A 51 -4.47 -9.72 3.67
C GLY A 51 -3.76 -10.09 4.96
N THR A 52 -4.00 -9.38 6.08
CA THR A 52 -3.33 -9.69 7.35
C THR A 52 -3.64 -11.09 7.89
N VAL A 53 -4.83 -11.63 7.58
CA VAL A 53 -5.21 -13.01 7.94
C VAL A 53 -4.57 -14.01 6.96
N SER A 54 -4.67 -13.76 5.65
CA SER A 54 -3.93 -14.51 4.63
C SER A 54 -2.42 -14.63 4.95
N GLY A 55 -1.75 -13.53 5.30
CA GLY A 55 -0.33 -13.56 5.65
C GLY A 55 -0.03 -14.32 6.94
N GLU A 56 -0.95 -14.33 7.91
CA GLU A 56 -0.84 -15.17 9.11
C GLU A 56 -1.02 -16.65 8.77
N ALA A 57 -1.99 -17.00 7.91
CA ALA A 57 -2.17 -18.38 7.47
C ALA A 57 -0.91 -18.91 6.75
N LEU A 58 -0.30 -18.07 5.90
CA LEU A 58 0.95 -18.41 5.20
C LEU A 58 2.11 -18.62 6.17
N SER A 59 2.29 -17.70 7.14
CA SER A 59 3.38 -17.80 8.13
C SER A 59 3.23 -19.02 9.05
N ARG A 60 2.00 -19.52 9.22
CA ARG A 60 1.68 -20.75 9.95
C ARG A 60 1.83 -22.03 9.13
N GLY A 61 2.25 -21.94 7.86
CA GLY A 61 2.53 -23.11 7.01
C GLY A 61 1.35 -23.56 6.13
N THR A 62 0.34 -22.71 5.94
CA THR A 62 -0.70 -23.00 4.93
C THR A 62 -0.10 -22.89 3.53
N GLU A 63 -0.24 -23.94 2.72
CA GLU A 63 0.42 -24.02 1.41
C GLU A 63 -0.27 -23.16 0.34
N ASN A 64 -1.60 -23.23 0.27
CA ASN A 64 -2.38 -22.58 -0.79
C ASN A 64 -3.33 -21.54 -0.21
N ILE A 65 -3.22 -20.29 -0.65
CA ILE A 65 -4.09 -19.21 -0.18
C ILE A 65 -4.82 -18.60 -1.36
N THR A 66 -6.14 -18.57 -1.27
CA THR A 66 -7.01 -17.81 -2.19
C THR A 66 -7.51 -16.58 -1.46
N ALA A 67 -6.99 -15.41 -1.81
CA ALA A 67 -7.42 -14.13 -1.28
C ALA A 67 -8.36 -13.43 -2.27
N VAL A 68 -9.57 -13.09 -1.81
CA VAL A 68 -10.63 -12.49 -2.63
C VAL A 68 -11.05 -11.17 -2.00
N ASP A 69 -11.26 -10.17 -2.85
CA ASP A 69 -11.78 -8.87 -2.45
C ASP A 69 -12.46 -8.17 -3.62
N ASN A 70 -13.46 -7.33 -3.34
CA ASN A 70 -14.12 -6.54 -4.37
C ASN A 70 -13.26 -5.34 -4.80
N LEU A 71 -12.47 -4.80 -3.88
CA LEU A 71 -11.59 -3.68 -4.16
C LEU A 71 -10.27 -4.23 -4.70
N ARG A 72 -10.14 -4.23 -6.03
CA ARG A 72 -8.98 -4.76 -6.77
C ARG A 72 -7.62 -4.30 -6.24
N VAL A 73 -7.52 -3.13 -5.62
CA VAL A 73 -6.27 -2.66 -5.02
C VAL A 73 -5.73 -3.60 -3.95
N ASN A 74 -6.63 -4.26 -3.21
CA ASN A 74 -6.31 -5.19 -2.14
C ASN A 74 -5.58 -6.41 -2.70
N THR A 75 -6.16 -7.04 -3.72
CA THR A 75 -5.55 -8.20 -4.38
C THR A 75 -4.32 -7.80 -5.20
N THR A 76 -4.27 -6.61 -5.79
CA THR A 76 -3.09 -6.08 -6.51
C THR A 76 -1.88 -5.94 -5.56
N ILE A 77 -2.10 -5.40 -4.35
CA ILE A 77 -1.04 -5.30 -3.35
C ILE A 77 -0.56 -6.69 -2.94
N LEU A 78 -1.47 -7.63 -2.64
CA LEU A 78 -1.07 -9.00 -2.29
C LEU A 78 -0.30 -9.68 -3.44
N GLN A 79 -0.70 -9.46 -4.69
CA GLN A 79 0.03 -9.97 -5.86
C GLN A 79 1.43 -9.39 -5.95
N ALA A 80 1.62 -8.08 -5.71
CA ALA A 80 2.94 -7.47 -5.67
C ALA A 80 3.83 -8.13 -4.61
N PHE A 81 3.32 -8.32 -3.39
CA PHE A 81 4.06 -8.93 -2.27
C PHE A 81 4.44 -10.39 -2.53
N TYR A 82 3.50 -11.19 -3.04
CA TYR A 82 3.67 -12.64 -3.09
C TYR A 82 4.09 -13.17 -4.46
N HIS A 83 3.91 -12.42 -5.54
CA HIS A 83 4.16 -12.90 -6.91
C HIS A 83 5.14 -12.04 -7.72
N CYS A 84 5.53 -10.85 -7.25
CA CYS A 84 6.62 -10.13 -7.90
C CYS A 84 7.95 -10.90 -7.73
N ARG A 85 8.66 -11.10 -8.82
CA ARG A 85 9.95 -11.81 -8.88
C ARG A 85 10.91 -10.97 -9.71
N THR A 86 11.38 -9.88 -9.11
CA THR A 86 12.36 -8.98 -9.71
C THR A 86 13.52 -8.75 -8.75
N ASN A 87 14.69 -8.43 -9.26
CA ASN A 87 15.84 -8.12 -8.41
C ASN A 87 15.67 -6.74 -7.74
N GLU A 88 16.22 -6.57 -6.54
CA GLU A 88 16.09 -5.32 -5.76
C GLU A 88 16.70 -4.12 -6.46
N ARG A 89 17.84 -4.30 -7.12
CA ARG A 89 18.59 -3.21 -7.72
C ARG A 89 17.78 -2.50 -8.82
N GLU A 90 17.12 -3.28 -9.66
CA GLU A 90 16.23 -2.79 -10.72
C GLU A 90 15.04 -2.05 -10.13
N ILE A 91 14.48 -2.55 -9.02
CA ILE A 91 13.40 -1.88 -8.29
C ILE A 91 13.88 -0.52 -7.75
N ASP A 92 15.05 -0.47 -7.12
CA ASP A 92 15.60 0.75 -6.53
C ASP A 92 15.93 1.80 -7.59
N GLU A 93 16.53 1.39 -8.71
CA GLU A 93 16.82 2.25 -9.86
C GLU A 93 15.53 2.82 -10.47
N LEU A 94 14.49 2.01 -10.64
CA LEU A 94 13.18 2.46 -11.11
C LEU A 94 12.49 3.41 -10.13
N ILE A 95 12.53 3.11 -8.82
CA ILE A 95 11.94 3.99 -7.80
C ILE A 95 12.68 5.34 -7.77
N ALA A 96 14.00 5.34 -7.84
CA ALA A 96 14.79 6.56 -7.90
C ALA A 96 14.46 7.39 -9.15
N TYR A 97 14.33 6.72 -10.30
CA TYR A 97 13.89 7.35 -11.55
C TYR A 97 12.51 7.99 -11.40
N LEU A 98 11.51 7.25 -10.94
CA LEU A 98 10.13 7.73 -10.76
C LEU A 98 10.07 8.93 -9.79
N ASN A 99 10.83 8.90 -8.70
CA ASN A 99 10.90 10.01 -7.74
C ASN A 99 11.62 11.26 -8.28
N SER A 100 12.39 11.12 -9.37
CA SER A 100 13.09 12.23 -10.03
C SER A 100 12.28 12.91 -11.15
N LEU A 101 11.10 12.37 -11.48
CA LEU A 101 10.26 12.88 -12.55
C LEU A 101 9.87 14.34 -12.32
N LYS A 102 9.79 15.09 -13.41
CA LYS A 102 9.31 16.47 -13.37
C LYS A 102 7.80 16.49 -13.05
N PRO A 103 7.36 17.10 -11.94
CA PRO A 103 5.95 17.15 -11.58
C PRO A 103 5.11 17.97 -12.55
N TYR A 104 3.89 17.51 -12.84
CA TYR A 104 2.93 18.23 -13.68
C TYR A 104 1.50 18.05 -13.12
N SER A 105 0.60 18.99 -13.40
CA SER A 105 -0.78 18.91 -12.91
C SER A 105 -1.65 18.12 -13.87
N GLY A 106 -2.25 17.03 -13.39
CA GLY A 106 -3.12 16.15 -14.15
C GLY A 106 -4.43 15.87 -13.43
N TYR A 107 -4.93 14.63 -13.60
CA TYR A 107 -6.19 14.21 -13.02
C TYR A 107 -6.14 14.22 -11.49
N ILE A 108 -5.03 13.76 -10.89
CA ILE A 108 -4.90 13.66 -9.44
C ILE A 108 -4.87 15.06 -8.82
N THR A 109 -4.08 15.98 -9.38
CA THR A 109 -4.07 17.38 -8.95
C THR A 109 -5.46 18.00 -9.04
N GLY A 110 -6.17 17.80 -10.15
CA GLY A 110 -7.49 18.41 -10.35
C GLY A 110 -8.60 17.94 -9.39
N HIS A 111 -8.44 16.78 -8.75
CA HIS A 111 -9.51 16.16 -7.93
C HIS A 111 -9.13 15.95 -6.47
N PHE A 112 -7.84 15.86 -6.14
CA PHE A 112 -7.40 15.46 -4.80
C PHE A 112 -6.40 16.42 -4.14
N ALA A 113 -5.94 17.47 -4.84
CA ALA A 113 -5.12 18.51 -4.25
C ALA A 113 -5.91 19.30 -3.19
N ASP A 114 -5.19 19.82 -2.20
CA ASP A 114 -5.67 20.63 -1.06
C ASP A 114 -6.85 20.02 -0.28
N THR A 115 -7.02 18.71 -0.42
CA THR A 115 -8.02 17.90 0.27
C THR A 115 -7.32 16.68 0.85
N TYR A 116 -7.17 15.63 0.03
CA TYR A 116 -6.57 14.37 0.42
C TYR A 116 -5.03 14.42 0.40
N PHE A 117 -4.44 15.25 -0.45
CA PHE A 117 -2.99 15.43 -0.59
C PHE A 117 -2.65 16.91 -0.80
N THR A 118 -1.38 17.27 -0.61
CA THR A 118 -0.89 18.60 -1.04
C THR A 118 -0.82 18.68 -2.55
N GLU A 119 -0.90 19.89 -3.12
CA GLU A 119 -0.76 20.09 -4.57
C GLU A 119 0.57 19.51 -5.10
N ASP A 120 1.69 19.75 -4.40
CA ASP A 120 3.01 19.24 -4.79
C ASP A 120 3.05 17.70 -4.86
N ASN A 121 2.45 17.02 -3.87
CA ASN A 121 2.34 15.56 -3.89
C ASN A 121 1.48 15.10 -5.07
N CYS A 122 0.34 15.73 -5.30
CA CYS A 122 -0.52 15.39 -6.44
C CYS A 122 0.21 15.53 -7.78
N ARG A 123 0.99 16.61 -7.97
CA ARG A 123 1.71 16.85 -9.23
C ARG A 123 2.79 15.80 -9.49
N LEU A 124 3.47 15.32 -8.45
CA LEU A 124 4.40 14.21 -8.59
C LEU A 124 3.65 12.89 -8.83
N MET A 125 2.53 12.66 -8.13
CA MET A 125 1.70 11.48 -8.31
C MET A 125 1.15 11.36 -9.73
N ASP A 126 0.74 12.47 -10.35
CA ASP A 126 0.32 12.50 -11.76
C ASP A 126 1.45 12.06 -12.70
N ALA A 127 2.66 12.58 -12.50
CA ALA A 127 3.84 12.19 -13.28
C ALA A 127 4.17 10.70 -13.11
N VAL A 128 4.24 10.22 -11.87
CA VAL A 128 4.60 8.82 -11.55
C VAL A 128 3.54 7.85 -12.06
N ARG A 129 2.25 8.15 -11.87
CA ARG A 129 1.15 7.28 -12.31
C ARG A 129 1.23 7.04 -13.81
N ASP A 130 1.45 8.09 -14.58
CA ASP A 130 1.47 8.00 -16.03
C ASP A 130 2.74 7.31 -16.53
N GLU A 131 3.89 7.59 -15.90
CA GLU A 131 5.15 6.96 -16.28
C GLU A 131 5.14 5.44 -16.04
N ILE A 132 4.54 4.96 -14.94
CA ILE A 132 4.35 3.52 -14.69
C ILE A 132 3.59 2.85 -15.84
N GLU A 133 2.54 3.50 -16.37
CA GLU A 133 1.75 2.93 -17.47
C GLU A 133 2.47 3.08 -18.82
N ASN A 134 3.27 4.13 -19.02
CA ASN A 134 4.09 4.31 -20.22
C ASN A 134 5.18 3.23 -20.33
N LEU A 135 5.95 3.01 -19.27
CA LEU A 135 6.97 1.97 -19.20
C LEU A 135 6.39 0.58 -19.51
N PHE A 136 5.22 0.29 -18.95
CA PHE A 136 4.55 -0.99 -19.20
C PHE A 136 4.08 -1.14 -20.65
N ARG A 137 3.47 -0.10 -21.23
CA ARG A 137 3.02 -0.11 -22.64
C ARG A 137 4.18 -0.19 -23.63
N ALA A 138 5.30 0.43 -23.29
CA ALA A 138 6.53 0.37 -24.08
C ALA A 138 7.24 -1.00 -23.98
N GLY A 139 6.86 -1.85 -23.02
CA GLY A 139 7.50 -3.14 -22.77
C GLY A 139 8.80 -3.04 -21.97
N GLU A 140 9.11 -1.87 -21.40
CA GLU A 140 10.31 -1.62 -20.59
C GLU A 140 10.22 -2.31 -19.22
N ILE A 141 9.00 -2.52 -18.71
CA ILE A 141 8.75 -3.30 -17.50
C ILE A 141 7.76 -4.44 -17.78
N ASN A 142 7.96 -5.57 -17.11
CA ASN A 142 7.06 -6.71 -17.20
C ASN A 142 5.82 -6.54 -16.28
N SER A 143 4.86 -7.47 -16.37
CA SER A 143 3.62 -7.43 -15.59
C SER A 143 3.83 -7.52 -14.07
N GLY A 144 4.88 -8.23 -13.62
CA GLY A 144 5.25 -8.33 -12.21
C GLY A 144 5.72 -6.98 -11.66
N LEU A 145 6.63 -6.32 -12.38
CA LEU A 145 7.10 -4.98 -12.04
C LEU A 145 5.98 -3.94 -12.12
N HIS A 146 5.13 -3.99 -13.13
CA HIS A 146 3.97 -3.11 -13.23
C HIS A 146 3.04 -3.25 -12.02
N THR A 147 2.75 -4.48 -11.61
CA THR A 147 1.93 -4.76 -10.42
C THR A 147 2.62 -4.23 -9.15
N TYR A 148 3.93 -4.45 -9.02
CA TYR A 148 4.73 -3.97 -7.90
C TYR A 148 4.75 -2.44 -7.80
N LEU A 149 5.02 -1.74 -8.90
CA LEU A 149 5.06 -0.28 -8.92
C LEU A 149 3.68 0.33 -8.61
N LYS A 150 2.59 -0.28 -9.08
CA LYS A 150 1.24 0.16 -8.73
C LYS A 150 0.91 -0.04 -7.26
N ALA A 151 1.31 -1.18 -6.68
CA ALA A 151 1.16 -1.41 -5.24
C ALA A 151 1.96 -0.39 -4.43
N SER A 152 3.23 -0.17 -4.80
CA SER A 152 4.11 0.84 -4.19
C SER A 152 3.54 2.25 -4.31
N PHE A 153 2.99 2.63 -5.47
CA PHE A 153 2.33 3.92 -5.66
C PHE A 153 1.18 4.12 -4.67
N VAL A 154 0.28 3.13 -4.54
CA VAL A 154 -0.87 3.22 -3.63
C VAL A 154 -0.44 3.28 -2.16
N LEU A 155 0.53 2.45 -1.76
CA LEU A 155 1.04 2.43 -0.39
C LEU A 155 1.75 3.74 -0.03
N SER A 156 2.53 4.30 -0.96
CA SER A 156 3.14 5.61 -0.81
C SER A 156 2.11 6.72 -0.74
N ALA A 157 1.04 6.66 -1.55
CA ALA A 157 -0.07 7.60 -1.48
C ALA A 157 -0.74 7.57 -0.10
N ASP A 158 -1.08 6.39 0.45
CA ASP A 158 -1.67 6.27 1.80
C ASP A 158 -0.77 6.89 2.88
N ARG A 159 0.56 6.76 2.74
CA ARG A 159 1.54 7.32 3.67
C ARG A 159 1.57 8.85 3.67
N VAL A 160 1.39 9.49 2.52
CA VAL A 160 1.44 10.95 2.37
C VAL A 160 0.05 11.60 2.37
N ALA A 161 -1.01 10.81 2.59
CA ALA A 161 -2.38 11.30 2.64
C ALA A 161 -2.64 12.13 3.90
N ASN A 162 -3.30 13.26 3.72
CA ASN A 162 -3.73 14.20 4.76
C ASN A 162 -5.00 13.74 5.50
N THR A 163 -5.26 12.43 5.53
CA THR A 163 -6.52 11.84 6.03
C THR A 163 -6.32 11.11 7.35
N ILE A 164 -7.33 11.20 8.22
CA ILE A 164 -7.37 10.49 9.50
C ILE A 164 -8.05 9.12 9.38
N GLY A 165 -7.76 8.33 8.35
CA GLY A 165 -8.16 6.90 8.24
C GLY A 165 -9.68 6.60 8.16
N GLN A 166 -10.53 7.56 8.48
CA GLN A 166 -11.97 7.57 8.30
C GLN A 166 -12.23 8.50 7.12
N TYR A 167 -12.71 7.92 6.02
CA TYR A 167 -12.66 8.46 4.65
C TYR A 167 -13.37 9.81 4.41
N ASP A 168 -14.01 10.39 5.43
CA ASP A 168 -14.75 11.65 5.35
C ASP A 168 -14.08 12.82 6.11
N ALA A 169 -12.88 12.62 6.63
CA ALA A 169 -12.15 13.68 7.34
C ALA A 169 -10.70 13.82 6.84
N TYR A 170 -10.38 15.01 6.35
CA TYR A 170 -9.04 15.45 5.96
C TYR A 170 -8.62 16.69 6.77
N LEU A 171 -7.30 16.89 6.91
CA LEU A 171 -6.74 18.01 7.67
C LEU A 171 -6.86 19.33 6.89
N LYS A 172 -7.71 20.23 7.38
CA LYS A 172 -8.07 21.49 6.67
C LYS A 172 -7.06 22.63 6.84
N HIS A 173 -6.10 22.50 7.75
CA HIS A 173 -5.21 23.60 8.16
C HIS A 173 -3.73 23.28 7.92
N ILE A 174 -3.41 22.37 7.01
CA ILE A 174 -2.02 22.07 6.66
C ILE A 174 -1.32 23.35 6.18
N GLY A 175 -0.10 23.58 6.67
CA GLY A 175 0.66 24.83 6.48
C GLY A 175 0.32 25.95 7.47
N SER A 176 -0.73 25.81 8.29
CA SER A 176 -1.11 26.79 9.31
C SER A 176 -0.32 26.60 10.62
N PRO A 177 -0.24 27.62 11.49
CA PRO A 177 0.31 27.46 12.84
C PRO A 177 -0.42 26.36 13.63
N VAL A 178 0.29 25.68 14.53
CA VAL A 178 -0.26 24.63 15.41
C VAL A 178 -1.48 25.14 16.19
N VAL A 179 -1.40 26.38 16.66
CA VAL A 179 -2.50 27.06 17.36
C VAL A 179 -2.72 28.43 16.73
N GLU A 180 -3.97 28.75 16.41
CA GLU A 180 -4.40 30.09 16.00
C GLU A 180 -5.62 30.51 16.82
N ASN A 181 -5.59 31.71 17.41
CA ASN A 181 -6.68 32.22 18.24
C ASN A 181 -7.16 31.26 19.34
N GLY A 182 -6.21 30.53 19.96
CA GLY A 182 -6.50 29.55 21.02
C GLY A 182 -7.13 28.24 20.53
N LYS A 183 -7.32 28.06 19.22
CA LYS A 183 -7.75 26.79 18.61
C LYS A 183 -6.56 26.03 18.07
N HIS A 184 -6.48 24.75 18.41
CA HIS A 184 -5.49 23.86 17.85
C HIS A 184 -5.89 23.49 16.42
N LEU A 185 -5.09 23.87 15.43
CA LEU A 185 -5.40 23.72 14.01
C LEU A 185 -4.67 22.54 13.35
N VAL A 186 -3.44 22.25 13.78
CA VAL A 186 -2.56 21.25 13.12
C VAL A 186 -1.90 20.38 14.17
N ASP A 187 -2.00 19.05 14.02
CA ASP A 187 -1.23 18.10 14.84
C ASP A 187 0.27 18.22 14.53
N MET A 188 1.11 18.36 15.56
CA MET A 188 2.57 18.51 15.37
C MET A 188 3.20 17.31 14.65
N ARG A 189 2.53 16.16 14.64
CA ARG A 189 2.96 14.94 13.93
C ARG A 189 2.73 14.99 12.42
N VAL A 190 2.07 16.03 11.91
CA VAL A 190 1.80 16.18 10.47
C VAL A 190 3.08 16.43 9.66
N TYR A 191 4.11 17.02 10.29
CA TYR A 191 5.39 17.35 9.63
C TYR A 191 6.55 16.43 10.03
N SER A 192 6.31 15.39 10.84
CA SER A 192 7.34 14.49 11.39
C SER A 192 7.42 13.16 10.65
#